data_AF-A0A954ILX8-F1
#
_entry.id   AF-A0A954ILX8-F1
#
_cell.length_a   1.000
_cell.length_b   1.000
_cell.length_c   1.000
_cell.angle_alpha   90.00
_cell.angle_beta   90.00
_cell.angle_gamma   90.00
#
_symmetry.space_group_name_H-M   'P 1'
#
loop_
_entity.id
_entity.type
_entity.pdbx_description
1 polymer ?
#
loop_
_entity_poly.entity_id
_entity_poly.type
_entity_poly.pdbx_seq_one_letter_code
_entity_poly.pdbx_strand_id
1 'polypeptide(L)'
;MRIRSGLLMMGILIFCSLGMAADPTPGKQSEASLQTSDGGSIGYLIYLPKDYDQKTDRIPLMLFLHGRGESFGPLSLVAKWGPPMMAARGEELPFILVSPQCPGDDSW
;
A
#
# COMPACT_ATOMS: atom_id res chain seq x y z
N MET A 1 12.28 -12.33 -61.99
CA MET A 1 11.10 -12.59 -61.13
C MET A 1 11.42 -13.72 -60.15
N ARG A 2 11.79 -13.37 -58.92
CA ARG A 2 11.69 -14.22 -57.71
C ARG A 2 11.82 -13.29 -56.50
N ILE A 3 10.69 -13.12 -55.82
CA ILE A 3 10.49 -12.36 -54.59
C ILE A 3 10.83 -13.29 -53.42
N ARG A 4 11.30 -12.74 -52.30
CA ARG A 4 11.05 -13.11 -50.88
C ARG A 4 12.32 -12.85 -50.06
N SER A 5 12.31 -12.28 -48.86
CA SER A 5 11.30 -11.65 -48.02
C SER A 5 12.10 -10.94 -46.92
N GLY A 6 11.80 -9.68 -46.64
CA GLY A 6 12.42 -8.95 -45.54
C GLY A 6 11.95 -9.50 -44.19
N LEU A 7 12.89 -9.92 -43.34
CA LEU A 7 12.62 -10.18 -41.93
C LEU A 7 12.86 -8.87 -41.18
N LEU A 8 11.81 -8.06 -41.07
CA LEU A 8 11.78 -6.88 -40.20
C LEU A 8 11.66 -7.39 -38.76
N MET A 9 12.77 -7.46 -38.03
CA MET A 9 12.73 -7.68 -36.58
C MET A 9 12.17 -6.42 -35.91
N MET A 10 10.89 -6.46 -35.58
CA MET A 10 10.25 -5.49 -34.69
C MET A 10 10.78 -5.73 -33.28
N GLY A 11 11.74 -4.92 -32.84
CA GLY A 11 12.25 -4.93 -31.47
C GLY A 11 11.14 -4.56 -30.49
N ILE A 12 10.73 -5.51 -29.65
CA ILE A 12 9.82 -5.28 -28.54
C ILE A 12 10.59 -4.49 -27.48
N LEU A 13 10.32 -3.19 -27.38
CA LEU A 13 10.72 -2.37 -26.24
C LEU A 13 9.87 -2.79 -25.04
N ILE A 14 10.41 -3.68 -24.20
CA ILE A 14 9.85 -3.96 -22.88
C ILE A 14 10.07 -2.72 -22.01
N PHE A 15 9.07 -1.85 -21.94
CA PHE A 15 8.98 -0.83 -20.90
C PHE A 15 8.72 -1.56 -19.57
N CYS A 16 9.78 -1.89 -18.85
CA CYS A 16 9.68 -2.35 -17.47
C CYS A 16 9.26 -1.13 -16.63
N SER A 17 7.96 -0.99 -16.36
CA SER A 17 7.48 -0.01 -15.40
C SER A 17 7.93 -0.46 -14.01
N LEU A 18 9.01 0.14 -13.50
CA LEU A 18 9.31 0.09 -12.07
C LEU A 18 8.09 0.67 -11.34
N GLY A 19 7.35 -0.17 -10.64
CA GLY A 19 6.26 0.27 -9.78
C GLY A 19 6.85 1.05 -8.61
N MET A 20 6.88 2.38 -8.71
CA MET A 20 7.11 3.23 -7.54
C MET A 20 5.88 3.12 -6.65
N ALA A 21 6.06 2.78 -5.38
CA ALA A 21 5.00 2.95 -4.38
C ALA A 21 4.64 4.44 -4.36
N ALA A 22 3.38 4.78 -4.63
CA ALA A 22 2.93 6.16 -4.61
C ALA A 22 2.96 6.67 -3.16
N ASP A 23 3.45 7.90 -2.97
CA ASP A 23 3.42 8.54 -1.65
C ASP A 23 1.99 8.64 -1.12
N PRO A 24 1.77 8.45 0.20
CA PRO A 24 0.44 8.56 0.78
C PRO A 24 -0.15 9.95 0.52
N THR A 25 -1.35 9.98 -0.07
CA THR A 25 -2.06 11.23 -0.31
C THR A 25 -2.92 11.58 0.91
N PRO A 26 -2.78 12.77 1.53
CA PRO A 26 -3.65 13.22 2.61
C PRO A 26 -5.14 13.05 2.31
N GLY A 27 -5.90 12.59 3.30
CA GLY A 27 -7.33 12.29 3.18
C GLY A 27 -7.66 10.99 2.45
N LYS A 28 -6.66 10.21 2.02
CA LYS A 28 -6.86 8.92 1.35
C LYS A 28 -5.98 7.84 1.96
N GLN A 29 -6.56 6.66 2.18
CA GLN A 29 -5.81 5.48 2.57
C GLN A 29 -5.04 4.92 1.37
N SER A 30 -3.80 4.47 1.62
CA SER A 30 -2.90 3.89 0.62
C SER A 30 -2.21 2.65 1.16
N GLU A 31 -1.76 1.79 0.26
CA GLU A 31 -0.95 0.62 0.58
C GLU A 31 0.53 1.01 0.56
N ALA A 32 1.29 0.51 1.53
CA ALA A 32 2.73 0.67 1.62
C ALA A 32 3.37 -0.61 2.17
N SER A 33 4.71 -0.67 2.11
CA SER A 33 5.47 -1.82 2.58
C SER A 33 6.73 -1.37 3.33
N LEU A 34 7.02 -2.03 4.43
CA LEU A 34 8.21 -1.80 5.26
C LEU A 34 9.13 -3.02 5.14
N GLN A 35 10.39 -2.77 4.75
CA GLN A 35 11.44 -3.79 4.84
C GLN A 35 11.91 -3.92 6.30
N THR A 36 11.97 -5.14 6.80
CA THR A 36 12.40 -5.42 8.18
C THR A 36 13.89 -5.75 8.23
N SER A 37 14.51 -5.57 9.40
CA SER A 37 15.96 -5.75 9.57
C SER A 37 16.45 -7.19 9.38
N ASP A 38 15.55 -8.17 9.49
CA ASP A 38 15.79 -9.60 9.25
C ASP A 38 15.59 -10.00 7.79
N GLY A 39 15.37 -9.04 6.89
CA GLY A 39 15.18 -9.28 5.45
C GLY A 39 13.75 -9.65 5.06
N GLY A 40 12.80 -9.58 5.99
CA GLY A 40 11.37 -9.68 5.72
C GLY A 40 10.74 -8.39 5.20
N SER A 41 9.43 -8.45 4.97
CA SER A 41 8.63 -7.32 4.48
C SER A 41 7.24 -7.35 5.11
N ILE A 42 6.76 -6.21 5.59
CA ILE A 42 5.42 -6.05 6.17
C ILE A 42 4.62 -5.08 5.30
N GLY A 43 3.56 -5.57 4.66
CA GLY A 43 2.57 -4.72 3.99
C GLY A 43 1.67 -4.03 5.02
N TYR A 44 1.31 -2.78 4.77
CA TYR A 44 0.42 -2.02 5.68
C TYR A 44 -0.43 -0.99 4.94
N LEU A 45 -1.60 -0.71 5.51
CA LEU A 45 -2.41 0.42 5.12
C LEU A 45 -1.98 1.66 5.91
N ILE A 46 -1.88 2.79 5.22
CA ILE A 46 -1.61 4.10 5.84
C ILE A 46 -2.62 5.14 5.38
N TYR A 47 -3.16 5.89 6.33
CA TYR A 47 -3.96 7.08 6.09
C TYR A 47 -3.30 8.28 6.79
N LEU A 48 -3.17 9.37 6.03
CA LEU A 48 -2.78 10.68 6.54
C LEU A 48 -4.03 11.57 6.63
N PRO A 49 -4.24 12.32 7.73
CA PRO A 49 -5.31 13.31 7.81
C PRO A 49 -5.26 14.29 6.64
N LYS A 50 -6.43 14.78 6.20
CA LYS A 50 -6.55 15.68 5.05
C LYS A 50 -5.71 16.95 5.15
N ASP A 51 -5.49 17.44 6.37
CA ASP A 51 -4.69 18.62 6.68
C ASP A 51 -3.26 18.29 7.12
N TYR A 52 -2.78 17.07 6.87
CA TYR A 52 -1.45 16.60 7.27
C TYR A 52 -0.32 17.57 6.86
N ASP A 53 -0.30 18.03 5.61
CA ASP A 53 0.75 18.94 5.11
C ASP A 53 0.66 20.37 5.65
N GLN A 54 -0.49 20.74 6.23
CA GLN A 54 -0.77 22.09 6.73
C GLN A 54 -0.55 22.20 8.24
N LYS A 55 -0.52 21.07 8.95
CA LYS A 55 -0.31 21.04 10.40
C LYS A 55 1.17 21.21 10.72
N THR A 56 1.47 22.22 11.52
CA THR A 56 2.80 22.42 12.15
C THR A 56 2.88 21.78 13.53
N ASP A 57 1.74 21.34 14.07
CA ASP A 57 1.60 20.69 15.36
C ASP A 57 1.77 19.16 15.28
N ARG A 58 2.04 18.52 16.42
CA ARG A 58 2.14 17.07 16.53
C ARG A 58 0.78 16.42 16.24
N ILE A 59 0.75 15.52 15.27
CA ILE A 59 -0.42 14.71 14.93
C ILE A 59 -0.35 13.37 15.67
N PRO A 60 -1.43 12.90 16.31
CA PRO A 60 -1.45 11.59 16.93
C PRO A 60 -1.32 10.47 15.88
N LEU A 61 -0.67 9.38 16.28
CA LEU A 61 -0.59 8.14 15.53
C LEU A 61 -1.47 7.07 16.19
N MET A 62 -2.30 6.42 15.39
CA MET A 62 -3.01 5.21 15.76
C MET A 62 -2.41 4.02 15.01
N LEU A 63 -1.84 3.08 15.76
CA LEU A 63 -1.46 1.77 15.24
C LEU A 63 -2.62 0.80 15.49
N PHE A 64 -3.24 0.29 14.43
CA PHE A 64 -4.35 -0.65 14.52
C PHE A 64 -3.90 -2.04 14.08
N LEU A 65 -4.03 -3.01 14.99
CA LEU A 65 -3.67 -4.40 14.76
C LEU A 65 -4.95 -5.23 14.55
N HIS A 66 -5.04 -5.90 13.41
CA HIS A 66 -6.18 -6.74 13.06
C HIS A 66 -6.15 -8.10 13.79
N GLY A 67 -7.23 -8.87 13.67
CA GLY A 67 -7.28 -10.25 14.20
C GLY A 67 -6.69 -11.27 13.22
N ARG A 68 -6.52 -12.52 13.67
CA ARG A 68 -5.93 -13.61 12.84
C ARG A 68 -6.62 -13.82 11.48
N GLY A 69 -7.89 -13.44 11.34
CA GLY A 69 -8.66 -13.59 10.10
C GLY A 69 -8.15 -12.71 8.94
N GLU A 70 -7.37 -11.67 9.21
CA GLU A 70 -6.86 -10.74 8.20
C GLU A 70 -5.36 -10.90 7.91
N SER A 71 -4.66 -11.84 8.55
CA SER A 71 -3.21 -12.09 8.36
C SER A 71 -2.84 -12.65 6.98
N PHE A 72 -3.79 -13.24 6.26
CA PHE A 72 -3.51 -13.96 5.01
C PHE A 72 -4.32 -13.40 3.84
N GLY A 73 -3.64 -13.13 2.73
CA GLY A 73 -4.27 -12.69 1.48
C GLY A 73 -3.89 -11.27 1.11
N PRO A 74 -4.71 -10.57 0.30
CA PRO A 74 -4.41 -9.21 -0.10
C PRO A 74 -4.51 -8.23 1.08
N LEU A 75 -3.74 -7.15 1.01
CA LEU A 75 -3.68 -6.12 2.05
C LEU A 75 -5.02 -5.42 2.29
N SER A 76 -5.91 -5.42 1.28
CA SER A 76 -7.28 -4.92 1.40
C SER A 76 -8.12 -5.62 2.49
N LEU A 77 -7.75 -6.83 2.92
CA LEU A 77 -8.39 -7.50 4.04
C LEU A 77 -8.20 -6.75 5.37
N VAL A 78 -7.09 -6.03 5.54
CA VAL A 78 -6.85 -5.20 6.74
C VAL A 78 -7.89 -4.08 6.85
N ALA A 79 -8.48 -3.64 5.74
CA ALA A 79 -9.56 -2.65 5.70
C ALA A 79 -10.95 -3.23 6.01
N LYS A 80 -11.07 -4.51 6.37
CA LYS A 80 -12.37 -5.17 6.58
C LYS A 80 -13.11 -4.64 7.81
N TRP A 81 -12.40 -4.27 8.87
CA TRP A 81 -12.97 -3.86 10.15
C TRP A 81 -12.27 -2.63 10.75
N GLY A 82 -12.94 -1.96 11.69
CA GLY A 82 -12.34 -0.91 12.50
C GLY A 82 -11.96 0.37 11.74
N PRO A 83 -10.99 1.16 12.26
CA PRO A 83 -10.54 2.41 11.65
C PRO A 83 -10.09 2.30 10.19
N PRO A 84 -9.40 1.23 9.74
CA PRO A 84 -9.05 1.07 8.33
C PRO A 84 -10.24 1.00 7.39
N MET A 85 -11.36 0.44 7.86
CA MET A 85 -12.63 0.40 7.12
C MET A 85 -13.23 1.80 7.00
N MET A 86 -13.19 2.59 8.08
CA MET A 86 -13.67 3.98 8.10
C MET A 86 -12.87 4.84 7.12
N ALA A 87 -11.54 4.75 7.16
CA ALA A 87 -10.66 5.44 6.22
C ALA A 87 -10.91 5.01 4.76
N ALA A 88 -11.11 3.70 4.51
CA ALA A 88 -11.45 3.19 3.17
C ALA A 88 -12.81 3.70 2.66
N ARG A 89 -13.76 4.00 3.56
CA ARG A 89 -15.06 4.59 3.24
C ARG A 89 -15.02 6.10 3.04
N GLY A 90 -13.85 6.74 3.23
CA GLY A 90 -13.67 8.18 3.08
C GLY A 90 -14.05 8.98 4.32
N GLU A 91 -14.15 8.35 5.49
CA GLU A 91 -14.30 9.08 6.74
C GLU A 91 -13.02 9.86 7.07
N GLU A 92 -13.16 11.10 7.52
CA GLU A 92 -12.03 11.95 7.89
C GLU A 92 -11.58 11.61 9.33
N LEU A 93 -10.42 10.95 9.46
CA LEU A 93 -9.83 10.61 10.76
C LEU A 93 -8.85 11.71 11.23
N PRO A 94 -8.87 12.10 12.52
CA PRO A 94 -8.03 13.18 13.06
C PRO A 94 -6.63 12.70 13.50
N PHE A 95 -6.14 11.58 12.96
CA PHE A 95 -4.85 10.97 13.31
C PHE A 95 -4.24 10.28 12.10
N ILE A 96 -2.92 10.09 12.13
CA ILE A 96 -2.24 9.15 11.22
C ILE A 96 -2.71 7.75 11.63
N LEU A 97 -3.16 6.95 10.66
CA LEU A 97 -3.52 5.56 10.90
C LEU A 97 -2.54 4.66 10.15
N VAL A 98 -1.92 3.74 10.86
CA VAL A 98 -1.08 2.67 10.30
C VAL A 98 -1.68 1.34 10.71
N SER A 99 -1.92 0.47 9.74
CA SER A 99 -2.53 -0.85 9.95
C SER A 99 -1.74 -1.92 9.19
N PRO A 100 -0.72 -2.52 9.83
CA PRO A 100 0.07 -3.56 9.21
C PRO A 100 -0.73 -4.86 9.06
N GLN A 101 -0.39 -5.64 8.05
CA GLN A 101 -0.84 -7.02 7.89
C GLN A 101 0.18 -7.96 8.53
N CYS A 102 -0.27 -8.80 9.45
CA CYS A 102 0.58 -9.76 10.14
C CYS A 102 1.15 -10.75 9.12
N PRO A 103 2.48 -10.91 9.03
CA PRO A 103 3.07 -11.86 8.10
C PRO A 103 2.62 -13.28 8.40
N GLY A 104 1.87 -13.87 7.48
CA GLY A 104 1.61 -15.31 7.41
C GLY A 104 1.32 -15.99 8.76
N ASP A 105 2.19 -16.93 9.13
CA ASP A 105 2.09 -17.82 10.27
C ASP A 105 2.43 -17.18 11.64
N ASP A 106 2.76 -15.88 11.66
CA ASP A 106 3.08 -15.15 12.88
C ASP A 106 1.83 -14.67 13.64
N SER A 107 2.05 -14.00 14.77
CA SER A 107 1.04 -13.29 15.54
C SER A 107 1.59 -11.96 16.08
N TRP A 108 0.71 -10.96 16.15
CA TRP A 108 0.97 -9.73 16.90
C TRP A 108 1.12 -9.95 18.40
#